data_AF-A0A442B5P5-F1
#
_entry.id   AF-A0A442B5P5-F1
#
_cell.length_a   1.000
_cell.length_b   1.000
_cell.length_c   1.000
_cell.angle_alpha   90.00
_cell.angle_beta   90.00
_cell.angle_gamma   90.00
#
_symmetry.space_group_name_H-M   'P 1'
#
loop_
_entity.id
_entity.type
_entity.pdbx_description
1 polymer ?
#
loop_
_entity_poly.entity_id
_entity_poly.type
_entity_poly.pdbx_seq_one_letter_code
_entity_poly.pdbx_strand_id
1 'polypeptide(L)'
;MSRTVFLGEPTARARHLHQAALDGILAQVETLRPGVKCSEVSQAFQRAFKPYGVRKESRSGYSIGLGWVDSGISFQEDDDTVIEPNMTFHVLIGIFEKDDGYIFSETVRVTENGAKC
;
A
#
# COMPACT_ATOMS: atom_id res chain seq x y z
N MET A 1 8.51 -1.14 7.73
CA MET A 1 7.28 -1.78 8.25
C MET A 1 6.69 -0.93 9.36
N SER A 2 5.37 -0.74 9.34
CA SER A 2 4.62 0.04 10.30
C SER A 2 3.41 -0.74 10.81
N ARG A 3 3.12 -0.62 12.11
CA ARG A 3 1.97 -1.21 12.79
C ARG A 3 1.37 -0.17 13.72
N THR A 4 0.05 -0.24 13.91
CA THR A 4 -0.69 0.63 14.83
C THR A 4 -1.18 -0.20 16.01
N VAL A 5 -0.98 0.30 17.22
CA VAL A 5 -1.45 -0.32 18.48
C VAL A 5 -2.41 0.63 19.17
N PHE A 6 -3.48 0.09 19.76
CA PHE A 6 -4.42 0.83 20.59
C PHE A 6 -4.27 0.41 22.05
N LEU A 7 -4.21 1.38 22.97
CA LEU A 7 -4.23 1.11 24.40
C LEU A 7 -5.69 1.03 24.87
N GLY A 8 -6.14 -0.18 25.14
CA GLY A 8 -7.55 -0.48 25.41
C GLY A 8 -8.31 -0.92 24.15
N GLU A 9 -9.65 -0.88 24.21
CA GLU A 9 -10.49 -1.30 23.09
C GLU A 9 -10.48 -0.27 21.95
N PRO A 10 -10.18 -0.67 20.69
CA PRO A 10 -10.23 0.25 19.57
C PRO A 10 -11.66 0.75 19.32
N THR A 11 -11.77 2.01 18.91
CA THR A 11 -13.06 2.60 18.53
C THR A 11 -13.61 1.96 17.25
N ALA A 12 -14.90 2.13 16.97
CA ALA A 12 -15.47 1.70 15.69
C ALA A 12 -14.76 2.38 14.50
N ARG A 13 -14.40 3.66 14.64
CA ARG A 13 -13.61 4.39 13.63
C ARG A 13 -12.25 3.74 13.41
N ALA A 14 -11.50 3.43 14.46
CA ALA A 14 -10.21 2.75 14.37
C ALA A 14 -10.31 1.40 13.63
N ARG A 15 -11.32 0.59 13.93
CA ARG A 15 -11.56 -0.68 13.23
C ARG A 15 -11.90 -0.46 11.75
N HIS A 16 -12.69 0.57 11.43
CA HIS A 16 -13.01 0.95 10.05
C HIS A 16 -11.75 1.35 9.26
N LEU A 17 -10.88 2.17 9.86
CA LEU A 17 -9.61 2.56 9.24
C LEU A 17 -8.66 1.37 9.04
N HIS A 18 -8.61 0.45 10.00
CA HIS A 18 -7.86 -0.80 9.86
C HIS A 18 -8.35 -1.61 8.66
N GLN A 19 -9.66 -1.81 8.53
CA GLN A 19 -10.21 -2.58 7.43
C GLN A 19 -9.93 -1.92 6.08
N ALA A 20 -10.09 -0.59 5.98
CA ALA A 20 -9.74 0.17 4.79
C ALA A 20 -8.27 -0.03 4.39
N ALA A 21 -7.35 0.06 5.34
CA ALA A 21 -5.93 -0.13 5.10
C ALA A 21 -5.58 -1.58 4.73
N LEU A 22 -6.19 -2.57 5.40
CA LEU A 22 -5.99 -3.98 5.13
C LEU A 22 -6.42 -4.35 3.71
N ASP A 23 -7.63 -3.99 3.32
CA ASP A 23 -8.15 -4.24 1.97
C ASP A 23 -7.31 -3.55 0.90
N GLY A 24 -6.85 -2.33 1.18
CA GLY A 24 -5.92 -1.61 0.31
C GLY A 24 -4.62 -2.37 0.09
N ILE A 25 -3.97 -2.85 1.15
CA ILE A 25 -2.74 -3.65 1.04
C ILE A 25 -2.99 -4.95 0.30
N LEU A 26 -4.05 -5.70 0.65
CA LEU A 26 -4.36 -6.98 0.01
C LEU A 26 -4.56 -6.81 -1.50
N ALA A 27 -5.32 -5.80 -1.92
CA ALA A 27 -5.55 -5.51 -3.34
C ALA A 27 -4.24 -5.18 -4.08
N GLN A 28 -3.31 -4.47 -3.44
CA GLN A 28 -1.99 -4.19 -4.04
C GLN A 28 -1.15 -5.46 -4.15
N VAL A 29 -1.04 -6.23 -3.06
CA VAL A 29 -0.22 -7.45 -3.01
C VAL A 29 -0.73 -8.51 -3.99
N GLU A 30 -2.04 -8.67 -4.14
CA GLU A 30 -2.64 -9.58 -5.13
C GLU A 30 -2.38 -9.15 -6.58
N THR A 31 -2.23 -7.84 -6.82
CA THR A 31 -1.95 -7.28 -8.14
C THR A 31 -0.47 -7.34 -8.49
N LEU A 32 0.42 -7.33 -7.50
CA LEU A 32 1.87 -7.29 -7.68
C LEU A 32 2.42 -8.60 -8.27
N ARG A 33 2.81 -8.53 -9.54
CA ARG A 33 3.49 -9.61 -10.28
C ARG A 33 4.25 -9.04 -11.48
N PRO A 34 5.19 -9.80 -12.08
CA PRO A 34 5.89 -9.36 -13.27
C PRO A 34 4.94 -8.99 -14.42
N GLY A 35 5.27 -7.94 -15.16
CA GLY A 35 4.53 -7.47 -16.33
C GLY A 35 3.38 -6.50 -16.04
N VAL A 36 2.98 -6.35 -14.78
CA VAL A 36 1.98 -5.35 -14.35
C VAL A 36 2.64 -3.99 -14.17
N LYS A 37 1.93 -2.91 -14.48
CA LYS A 37 2.41 -1.54 -14.26
C LYS A 37 2.18 -1.06 -12.83
N CYS A 38 3.01 -0.15 -12.35
CA CYS A 38 2.81 0.51 -11.05
C CYS A 38 1.45 1.23 -10.95
N SER A 39 0.98 1.82 -12.05
CA SER A 39 -0.34 2.43 -12.17
C SER A 39 -1.49 1.45 -11.99
N GLU A 40 -1.36 0.21 -12.46
CA GLU A 40 -2.38 -0.83 -12.27
C GLU A 40 -2.49 -1.26 -10.79
N VAL A 41 -1.35 -1.34 -10.08
CA VAL A 41 -1.31 -1.57 -8.63
C VAL A 41 -1.97 -0.42 -7.87
N SER A 42 -1.69 0.83 -8.26
CA SER A 42 -2.36 2.02 -7.72
C SER A 42 -3.88 1.98 -7.94
N GLN A 43 -4.33 1.61 -9.14
CA GLN A 43 -5.75 1.50 -9.44
C GLN A 43 -6.43 0.38 -8.62
N ALA A 44 -5.76 -0.75 -8.40
CA ALA A 44 -6.26 -1.82 -7.54
C ALA A 44 -6.47 -1.33 -6.10
N PHE A 45 -5.49 -0.61 -5.56
CA PHE A 45 -5.62 0.08 -4.27
C PHE A 45 -6.83 1.01 -4.25
N GLN A 46 -6.95 1.91 -5.23
CA GLN A 46 -8.03 2.90 -5.27
C GLN A 46 -9.42 2.25 -5.34
N ARG A 47 -9.57 1.15 -6.09
CA ARG A 47 -10.83 0.40 -6.18
C ARG A 47 -11.23 -0.20 -4.83
N ALA A 48 -10.28 -0.76 -4.09
CA ALA A 48 -10.52 -1.35 -2.77
C ALA A 48 -10.73 -0.29 -1.68
N PHE A 49 -9.99 0.82 -1.75
CA PHE A 49 -9.93 1.82 -0.67
C PHE A 49 -11.01 2.90 -0.77
N LYS A 50 -11.32 3.42 -1.96
CA LYS A 50 -12.30 4.53 -2.14
C LYS A 50 -13.67 4.27 -1.50
N PRO A 51 -14.26 3.06 -1.56
CA PRO A 51 -15.56 2.78 -0.96
C PRO A 51 -15.64 3.02 0.56
N TYR A 52 -14.51 3.00 1.27
CA TYR A 52 -14.45 3.26 2.71
C TYR A 52 -14.73 4.73 3.07
N GLY A 53 -14.69 5.65 2.09
CA GLY A 53 -14.91 7.07 2.32
C GLY A 53 -13.83 7.72 3.19
N VAL A 54 -12.64 7.13 3.24
CA VAL A 54 -11.48 7.62 4.00
C VAL A 54 -10.58 8.44 3.07
N ARG A 55 -10.12 9.60 3.54
CA ARG A 55 -9.25 10.48 2.75
C ARG A 55 -7.80 9.99 2.83
N LYS A 56 -7.21 9.70 1.65
CA LYS A 56 -5.78 9.44 1.47
C LYS A 56 -5.33 9.95 0.11
N GLU A 57 -4.46 10.95 0.09
CA GLU A 57 -3.97 11.59 -1.15
C GLU A 57 -2.50 11.26 -1.45
N SER A 58 -1.78 10.63 -0.51
CA SER A 58 -0.40 10.20 -0.71
C SER A 58 -0.33 8.87 -1.46
N ARG A 59 0.79 8.61 -2.14
CA ARG A 59 1.13 7.31 -2.74
C ARG A 59 0.88 6.13 -1.80
N SER A 60 0.51 4.97 -2.36
CA SER A 60 0.20 3.74 -1.60
C SER A 60 1.38 2.75 -1.55
N GLY A 61 2.51 3.11 -2.14
CA GLY A 61 3.78 2.40 -1.99
C GLY A 61 4.87 2.93 -2.92
N TYR A 62 6.09 2.48 -2.71
CA TYR A 62 7.27 2.92 -3.45
C TYR A 62 8.39 1.88 -3.38
N SER A 63 9.28 1.89 -4.37
CA SER A 63 10.44 1.00 -4.41
C SER A 63 11.44 1.32 -3.30
N ILE A 64 12.04 0.27 -2.75
CA ILE A 64 13.06 0.32 -1.71
C ILE A 64 14.26 -0.54 -2.12
N GLY A 65 15.42 -0.27 -1.54
CA GLY A 65 16.64 -1.03 -1.80
C GLY A 65 17.63 -0.87 -0.65
N LEU A 66 18.89 -0.57 -0.97
CA LEU A 66 19.89 -0.20 0.06
C LEU A 66 19.49 1.05 0.84
N GLY A 67 18.77 1.97 0.18
CA GLY A 67 18.15 3.14 0.78
C GLY A 67 16.64 2.97 0.98
N TRP A 68 16.05 3.92 1.71
CA TRP A 68 14.62 3.94 2.00
C TRP A 68 13.74 4.22 0.79
N VAL A 69 14.24 4.97 -0.20
CA VAL A 69 13.56 5.22 -1.48
C VAL A 69 14.57 4.96 -2.55
N ASP A 70 14.25 4.05 -3.46
CA ASP A 70 15.11 3.71 -4.60
C ASP A 70 14.42 4.13 -5.89
N SER A 71 15.17 4.66 -6.86
CA SER A 71 14.78 4.77 -8.28
C SER A 71 13.52 5.58 -8.65
N GLY A 72 12.80 6.16 -7.68
CA GLY A 72 11.62 6.99 -7.91
C GLY A 72 10.34 6.23 -8.30
N ILE A 73 10.40 4.90 -8.43
CA ILE A 73 9.24 4.07 -8.78
C ILE A 73 8.23 4.09 -7.64
N SER A 74 6.97 4.34 -7.97
CA SER A 74 5.92 4.61 -7.00
C SER A 74 4.58 4.07 -7.48
N PHE A 75 3.76 3.56 -6.57
CA PHE A 75 2.38 3.24 -6.91
C PHE A 75 1.56 4.54 -7.00
N GLN A 76 1.51 5.10 -8.20
CA GLN A 76 0.76 6.30 -8.58
C GLN A 76 0.02 6.06 -9.89
N GLU A 77 -1.04 6.81 -10.14
CA GLU A 77 -1.88 6.63 -11.34
C GLU A 77 -1.12 6.89 -12.66
N ASP A 78 -0.06 7.69 -12.61
CA ASP A 78 0.78 8.11 -13.75
C ASP A 78 2.12 7.36 -13.86
N ASP A 79 2.40 6.38 -12.98
CA ASP A 79 3.63 5.58 -13.04
C ASP A 79 3.43 4.33 -13.92
N ASP A 80 3.87 4.42 -15.17
CA ASP A 80 3.80 3.34 -16.16
C ASP A 80 4.94 2.32 -16.09
N THR A 81 5.81 2.40 -15.07
CA THR A 81 6.90 1.43 -14.87
C THR A 81 6.36 0.01 -14.77
N VAL A 82 6.87 -0.86 -15.64
CA VAL A 82 6.55 -2.29 -15.64
C VAL A 82 7.32 -2.97 -14.51
N ILE A 83 6.59 -3.72 -13.70
CA ILE A 83 7.13 -4.45 -12.56
C ILE A 83 7.87 -5.70 -13.04
N GLU A 84 9.08 -5.91 -12.51
CA GLU A 84 9.95 -7.03 -12.84
C GLU A 84 10.22 -7.92 -11.62
N PRO A 85 10.64 -9.19 -11.82
CA PRO A 85 11.06 -10.05 -10.72
C PRO A 85 12.17 -9.40 -9.88
N ASN A 86 12.13 -9.64 -8.57
CA ASN A 86 13.05 -9.12 -7.56
C ASN A 86 12.99 -7.61 -7.29
N MET A 87 12.13 -6.85 -7.96
CA MET A 87 11.80 -5.51 -7.46
C MET A 87 11.22 -5.60 -6.05
N THR A 88 11.62 -4.66 -5.19
CA THR A 88 11.20 -4.59 -3.79
C THR A 88 10.48 -3.28 -3.51
N PHE A 89 9.36 -3.37 -2.80
CA PHE A 89 8.51 -2.23 -2.50
C PHE A 89 8.15 -2.18 -1.02
N HIS A 90 7.96 -0.96 -0.51
CA HIS A 90 7.23 -0.73 0.72
C HIS A 90 5.79 -0.35 0.36
N VAL A 91 4.84 -1.26 0.60
CA VAL A 91 3.40 -1.03 0.47
C VAL A 91 2.92 -0.38 1.75
N LEU A 92 2.39 0.84 1.70
CA LEU A 92 2.14 1.65 2.89
C LEU A 92 0.83 2.43 2.77
N ILE A 93 -0.10 2.13 3.67
CA ILE A 93 -1.35 2.87 3.84
C ILE A 93 -1.27 3.69 5.12
N GLY A 94 -0.79 4.92 4.99
CA GLY A 94 -0.88 5.94 6.04
C GLY A 94 -2.13 6.80 5.85
N ILE A 95 -2.98 6.82 6.86
CA ILE A 95 -4.21 7.60 6.95
C ILE A 95 -3.99 8.64 8.03
N PHE A 96 -4.08 9.91 7.64
CA PHE A 96 -3.93 11.05 8.53
C PHE A 96 -5.02 12.06 8.19
N GLU A 97 -6.11 11.99 8.94
CA GLU A 97 -7.19 12.95 8.89
C GLU A 97 -7.12 13.86 10.12
N LYS A 98 -8.04 14.83 10.25
CA LYS A 98 -8.00 15.85 11.30
C LYS A 98 -7.88 15.25 12.71
N ASP A 99 -8.65 14.19 12.97
CA ASP A 99 -8.78 13.59 14.30
C ASP A 99 -8.32 12.12 14.33
N ASP A 100 -7.90 11.56 13.18
CA ASP A 100 -7.58 10.15 13.01
C ASP A 100 -6.17 9.95 12.44
N GLY A 101 -5.40 9.06 13.06
CA GLY A 101 -4.10 8.60 12.59
C GLY A 101 -4.02 7.08 12.58
N TYR A 102 -3.75 6.48 11.42
CA TYR A 102 -3.62 5.04 11.28
C TYR A 102 -2.56 4.68 10.23
N ILE A 103 -1.69 3.72 10.53
CA ILE A 103 -0.68 3.25 9.58
C ILE A 103 -0.60 1.74 9.59
N PHE A 104 -0.63 1.15 8.41
CA PHE A 104 -0.36 -0.26 8.19
C PHE A 104 0.47 -0.43 6.92
N SER A 105 1.45 -1.33 6.94
CA SER A 105 2.40 -1.46 5.83
C SER A 105 3.07 -2.83 5.73
N GLU A 106 3.48 -3.20 4.53
CA GLU A 106 4.26 -4.42 4.27
C GLU A 106 5.47 -4.09 3.40
N THR A 107 6.57 -4.78 3.63
CA THR A 107 7.67 -4.82 2.66
C THR A 107 7.45 -6.04 1.78
N VAL A 108 7.51 -5.87 0.47
CA VAL A 108 7.21 -6.95 -0.49
C VAL A 108 8.33 -7.09 -1.51
N ARG A 109 8.65 -8.32 -1.85
CA ARG A 109 9.50 -8.67 -3.00
C ARG A 109 8.65 -9.32 -4.08
N VAL A 110 8.79 -8.83 -5.30
CA VAL A 110 8.18 -9.45 -6.48
C VAL A 110 8.93 -10.74 -6.81
N THR A 111 8.18 -11.83 -6.94
CA THR A 111 8.63 -13.14 -7.39
C THR A 111 8.24 -13.36 -8.85
N GLU A 112 8.59 -14.50 -9.43
CA GLU A 112 8.21 -14.82 -10.82
C GLU A 112 6.69 -14.87 -11.05
N ASN A 113 5.91 -15.19 -10.01
CA ASN A 113 4.47 -15.50 -10.12
C ASN A 113 3.56 -14.61 -9.25
N GLY A 114 4.10 -13.55 -8.63
CA GLY A 114 3.36 -12.76 -7.64
C GLY A 114 4.28 -11.99 -6.71
N ALA A 115 3.81 -11.63 -5.52
CA ALA A 115 4.61 -11.01 -4.48
C ALA A 115 4.67 -11.85 -3.20
N LYS A 116 5.74 -11.68 -2.43
CA LYS A 116 5.87 -12.20 -1.06
C LYS A 116 6.26 -11.07 -0.11
N CYS A 117 5.56 -11.02 1.02
CA CYS A 117 5.95 -10.23 2.18
C CYS A 117 7.12 -10.91 2.91
#